data_AF-A0A4Y2QLU0-F1
#
_entry.id   AF-A0A4Y2QLU0-F1
#
_cell.length_a   1.000
_cell.length_b   1.000
_cell.length_c   1.000
_cell.angle_alpha   90.00
_cell.angle_beta   90.00
_cell.angle_gamma   90.00
#
_symmetry.space_group_name_H-M   'P 1'
#
loop_
_entity.id
_entity.type
_entity.pdbx_description
1 polymer ?
#
loop_
_entity_poly.entity_id
_entity_poly.type
_entity_poly.pdbx_seq_one_letter_code
_entity_poly.pdbx_strand_id
1 'polypeptide(L)'
;MYVVSALKTADFFSFVASDDQDVISITEIWLFEEIDFLELFDDRNLVFRSDYGFSTNSCRRRSGFLIAIKKYLSPCILDLLECISRLSGFQSN
;
A
#
# COMPACT_ATOMS: atom_id res chain seq x y z
N MET A 1 25.97 -5.65 3.50
CA MET A 1 25.20 -4.46 3.92
C MET A 1 23.83 -4.50 3.26
N TYR A 2 22.99 -5.48 3.64
CA TYR A 2 21.62 -5.70 3.12
C TYR A 2 20.74 -6.25 4.26
N VAL A 3 21.33 -7.13 5.07
CA VAL A 3 20.74 -7.64 6.32
C VAL A 3 20.38 -6.52 7.32
N VAL A 4 21.24 -5.51 7.47
CA VAL A 4 20.98 -4.38 8.41
C VAL A 4 19.81 -3.51 7.94
N SER A 5 19.65 -3.30 6.64
CA SER A 5 18.50 -2.55 6.10
C SER A 5 17.20 -3.37 6.16
N ALA A 6 17.27 -4.68 5.88
CA ALA A 6 16.12 -5.57 6.00
C ALA A 6 15.61 -5.67 7.44
N LEU A 7 16.52 -5.83 8.42
CA LEU A 7 16.17 -5.90 9.83
C LEU A 7 15.49 -4.61 10.33
N LYS A 8 16.04 -3.45 9.95
CA LYS A 8 15.46 -2.15 10.34
C LYS A 8 14.09 -1.90 9.71
N THR A 9 13.85 -2.41 8.51
CA THR A 9 12.53 -2.38 7.86
C THR A 9 11.55 -3.27 8.62
N ALA A 10 11.92 -4.51 8.94
CA ALA A 10 11.07 -5.42 9.70
C ALA A 10 10.69 -4.86 11.09
N ASP A 11 11.65 -4.27 11.81
CA ASP A 11 11.40 -3.63 13.11
C ASP A 11 10.39 -2.47 13.00
N PHE A 12 10.50 -1.66 11.93
CA PHE A 12 9.57 -0.56 11.68
C PHE A 12 8.15 -1.07 11.41
N PHE A 13 7.99 -2.05 10.54
CA PHE A 13 6.66 -2.61 10.22
C PHE A 13 6.07 -3.37 11.40
N SER A 14 6.88 -4.09 12.17
CA SER A 14 6.44 -4.72 13.41
C SER A 14 5.98 -3.69 14.44
N PHE A 15 6.66 -2.55 14.56
CA PHE A 15 6.24 -1.47 15.44
C PHE A 15 4.92 -0.85 14.98
N VAL A 16 4.80 -0.56 13.68
CA VAL A 16 3.58 0.02 13.09
C VAL A 16 2.38 -0.94 13.22
N ALA A 17 2.59 -2.24 12.99
CA ALA A 17 1.56 -3.27 13.12
C ALA A 17 1.21 -3.62 14.58
N SER A 18 2.05 -3.22 15.55
CA SER A 18 1.76 -3.43 16.98
C SER A 18 0.68 -2.50 17.52
N ASP A 19 0.45 -1.38 16.84
CA ASP A 19 -0.62 -0.44 17.20
C ASP A 19 -1.95 -0.88 16.57
N ASP A 20 -3.06 -0.73 17.30
CA ASP A 20 -4.37 -1.28 16.91
C ASP A 20 -5.11 -0.37 15.91
N GLN A 21 -4.41 0.15 14.90
CA GLN A 21 -4.98 1.05 13.91
C GLN A 21 -5.79 0.32 12.86
N ASP A 22 -7.04 0.75 12.65
CA ASP A 22 -7.95 0.18 11.65
C ASP A 22 -7.44 0.35 10.20
N VAL A 23 -6.74 1.45 9.94
CA VAL A 23 -6.15 1.80 8.64
C VAL A 23 -4.76 2.39 8.87
N ILE A 24 -3.77 1.85 8.17
CA ILE A 24 -2.40 2.34 8.17
C ILE A 24 -2.05 2.76 6.74
N SER A 25 -1.60 4.00 6.55
CA SER A 25 -1.18 4.54 5.25
C SER A 25 0.25 5.06 5.35
N ILE A 26 1.14 4.52 4.53
CA ILE A 26 2.55 4.87 4.49
C ILE A 26 2.90 5.34 3.08
N THR A 27 3.36 6.58 2.99
CA THR A 27 3.81 7.20 1.74
C THR A 27 5.32 7.17 1.63
N GLU A 28 5.84 7.23 0.40
CA GLU A 28 7.28 7.21 0.12
C GLU A 28 7.98 5.94 0.65
N ILE A 29 7.32 4.79 0.51
CA ILE A 29 7.95 3.51 0.83
C ILE A 29 9.00 3.13 -0.21
N TRP A 30 10.12 2.61 0.27
CA TRP A 30 11.26 2.16 -0.54
C TRP A 30 11.42 0.64 -0.39
N LEU A 31 10.33 -0.09 -0.64
CA LEU A 31 10.34 -1.53 -0.58
C LEU A 31 10.80 -2.11 -1.92
N PHE A 32 11.55 -3.21 -1.84
CA PHE A 32 11.85 -4.03 -3.01
C PHE A 32 10.62 -4.88 -3.34
N GLU A 33 10.36 -5.10 -4.63
CA GLU A 33 9.23 -5.93 -5.09
C GLU A 33 9.24 -7.34 -4.49
N GLU A 34 10.41 -7.87 -4.14
CA GLU A 34 10.60 -9.22 -3.59
C GLU A 34 10.13 -9.42 -2.14
N ILE A 35 9.88 -8.34 -1.38
CA ILE A 35 9.40 -8.46 0.00
C ILE A 35 7.93 -8.89 -0.02
N ASP A 36 7.57 -9.95 0.70
CA ASP A 36 6.16 -10.37 0.80
C ASP A 36 5.37 -9.42 1.72
N PHE A 37 4.09 -9.17 1.41
CA PHE A 37 3.20 -8.41 2.29
C PHE A 37 3.02 -9.10 3.66
N LEU A 38 3.13 -10.42 3.73
CA LEU A 38 3.10 -11.19 4.98
C LEU A 38 4.30 -10.92 5.88
N GLU A 39 5.42 -10.42 5.32
CA GLU A 39 6.57 -9.97 6.11
C GLU A 39 6.33 -8.59 6.74
N LEU A 40 5.32 -7.85 6.29
CA LEU A 40 5.03 -6.47 6.70
C LEU A 40 3.81 -6.40 7.64
N PHE A 41 2.76 -7.16 7.33
CA PHE A 41 1.51 -7.19 8.08
C PHE A 41 0.98 -8.62 8.19
N ASP A 42 0.19 -8.87 9.23
CA ASP A 42 -0.47 -10.15 9.41
C ASP A 42 -1.59 -10.39 8.38
N ASP A 43 -2.07 -11.63 8.33
CA ASP A 43 -3.15 -12.07 7.44
C ASP A 43 -4.52 -11.45 7.77
N ARG A 44 -4.64 -10.70 8.87
CA ARG A 44 -5.86 -9.98 9.26
C ARG A 44 -5.99 -8.65 8.52
N ASN A 45 -4.93 -8.20 7.86
CA ASN A 45 -4.91 -6.98 7.05
C ASN A 45 -5.07 -7.28 5.56
N LEU A 46 -5.86 -6.46 4.87
CA LEU A 46 -5.87 -6.32 3.43
C LEU A 46 -4.85 -5.24 3.07
N VAL A 47 -3.78 -5.63 2.38
CA VAL A 47 -2.66 -4.75 2.06
C VAL A 47 -2.68 -4.40 0.58
N PHE A 48 -2.70 -3.11 0.28
CA PHE A 48 -2.47 -2.54 -1.04
C PHE A 48 -1.08 -1.92 -1.08
N ARG A 49 -0.28 -2.30 -2.07
CA ARG A 49 1.08 -1.81 -2.24
C ARG A 49 1.31 -1.39 -3.68
N SER A 50 2.01 -0.28 -3.84
CA SER A 50 2.65 0.09 -5.10
C SER A 50 4.11 0.34 -4.81
N ASP A 51 4.95 -0.50 -5.37
CA ASP A 51 6.39 -0.37 -5.26
C ASP A 51 6.96 0.57 -6.32
N TYR A 52 8.24 0.85 -6.16
CA TYR A 52 9.04 1.59 -7.12
C TYR A 52 9.17 0.82 -8.44
N GLY A 53 8.63 1.38 -9.53
CA GLY A 53 8.93 0.88 -10.87
C GLY A 53 10.34 1.27 -11.29
N PHE A 54 11.21 0.29 -11.55
CA PHE A 54 12.52 0.49 -12.20
C PHE A 54 12.35 0.83 -13.69
N SER A 55 11.62 1.89 -14.03
CA SER A 55 11.62 2.45 -15.38
C SER A 55 12.99 3.11 -15.62
N THR A 56 13.73 2.61 -16.61
CA THR A 56 15.08 3.06 -16.97
C THR A 56 15.13 4.49 -17.53
N ASN A 57 13.99 5.13 -17.77
CA ASN A 57 13.91 6.49 -18.27
C ASN A 57 12.94 7.33 -17.45
N SER A 58 13.48 8.06 -16.47
CA SER A 58 13.32 9.52 -16.34
C SER A 58 13.44 9.94 -14.87
N CYS A 59 14.23 10.99 -14.66
CA CYS A 59 14.24 11.77 -13.43
C CYS A 59 12.80 12.05 -12.97
N ARG A 60 12.50 11.71 -11.71
CA ARG A 60 11.25 11.95 -10.95
C ARG A 60 10.19 10.85 -11.08
N ARG A 61 10.23 9.89 -10.14
CA ARG A 61 9.31 9.92 -8.98
C ARG A 61 9.73 8.87 -7.94
N ARG A 62 10.08 9.40 -6.77
CA ARG A 62 10.44 8.70 -5.54
C ARG A 62 9.17 8.26 -4.82
N SER A 63 8.37 7.38 -5.43
CA SER A 63 6.99 7.17 -4.99
C SER A 63 6.67 5.70 -4.89
N GLY A 64 6.54 5.23 -3.66
CA GLY A 64 5.82 4.01 -3.33
C GLY A 64 4.77 4.33 -2.26
N PHE A 65 3.68 3.58 -2.25
CA PHE A 65 2.66 3.70 -1.22
C PHE A 65 2.28 2.31 -0.70
N LEU A 66 1.92 2.26 0.57
CA LEU A 66 1.34 1.09 1.20
C LEU A 66 0.13 1.52 2.03
N ILE A 67 -0.95 0.76 1.88
CA ILE A 67 -2.16 0.89 2.70
C ILE A 67 -2.49 -0.48 3.26
N ALA A 68 -2.60 -0.59 4.58
CA ALA A 68 -3.10 -1.79 5.26
C ALA A 68 -4.45 -1.46 5.93
N ILE A 69 -5.44 -2.32 5.73
CA ILE A 69 -6.81 -2.16 6.25
C ILE A 69 -7.23 -3.45 6.93
N LYS A 70 -7.76 -3.38 8.16
CA LYS A 70 -8.26 -4.58 8.84
C LYS A 70 -9.42 -5.22 8.07
N LYS A 71 -9.31 -6.53 7.78
CA LYS A 71 -10.29 -7.27 6.97
C LYS A 71 -11.69 -7.33 7.57
N TYR A 72 -11.83 -7.29 8.89
CA TYR A 72 -13.15 -7.33 9.54
C TYR A 72 -14.02 -6.11 9.21
N LEU A 73 -13.39 -5.00 8.79
CA LEU A 73 -14.11 -3.82 8.31
C LEU A 73 -14.81 -4.06 6.97
N SER A 74 -14.51 -5.20 6.33
CA SER A 74 -15.07 -5.59 5.03
C SER A 74 -14.92 -4.47 3.99
N PRO A 75 -13.70 -3.96 3.74
CA PRO A 75 -13.48 -2.86 2.82
C PRO A 75 -13.95 -3.23 1.40
N CYS A 76 -14.66 -2.30 0.76
CA CYS A 76 -15.08 -2.43 -0.63
C CYS A 76 -14.09 -1.67 -1.53
N ILE A 77 -13.49 -2.37 -2.49
CA ILE A 77 -12.63 -1.74 -3.50
C ILE A 77 -13.55 -1.17 -4.57
N LEU A 78 -13.47 0.14 -4.76
CA LEU A 78 -14.20 0.84 -5.81
C LEU A 78 -13.30 0.98 -7.04
N ASP A 79 -13.77 0.48 -8.18
CA ASP A 79 -13.15 0.85 -9.46
C ASP A 79 -13.52 2.30 -9.79
N LEU A 80 -12.51 3.16 -9.76
CA LEU A 80 -12.69 4.58 -10.02
C LEU A 80 -13.25 4.84 -11.43
N LEU A 81 -12.89 4.04 -12.43
CA LEU A 81 -13.42 4.19 -13.79
C LEU A 81 -14.91 3.84 -13.83
N GLU A 82 -15.31 2.80 -13.13
CA GLU A 82 -16.73 2.45 -12.97
C GLU A 82 -17.48 3.58 -12.26
N CYS A 83 -16.95 4.09 -11.15
CA CYS A 83 -17.54 5.21 -10.42
C CYS A 83 -17.68 6.46 -11.29
N ILE A 84 -16.65 6.81 -12.06
CA ILE A 84 -16.67 7.96 -12.97
C ILE A 84 -17.71 7.75 -14.08
N SER A 85 -17.82 6.54 -14.65
CA SER A 85 -18.82 6.24 -15.68
C SER A 85 -20.24 6.41 -15.15
N ARG A 86 -20.50 5.99 -13.89
CA ARG A 86 -21.78 6.22 -13.20
C ARG A 86 -22.05 7.70 -12.98
N LEU A 87 -21.04 8.49 -12.61
CA LEU A 87 -21.17 9.95 -12.46
C LEU A 87 -21.49 10.66 -13.79
N SER A 88 -20.88 10.22 -14.90
CA SER A 88 -21.12 10.79 -16.23
C SER A 88 -22.54 10.55 -16.74
N GLY A 89 -23.21 9.48 -16.29
CA GLY A 89 -24.62 9.19 -16.58
C GLY A 89 -25.63 10.07 -15.83
N PHE A 90 -25.21 10.92 -14.88
CA PHE A 90 -26.08 11.88 -14.19
C PHE A 90 -26.18 13.25 -14.88
N GLN A 91 -25.48 13.46 -16.01
CA GLN A 91 -25.68 14.64 -16.86
C GLN A 91 -26.79 14.41 -17.90
N SER A 92 -28.03 14.25 -17.43
CA SER A 92 -29.21 14.50 -18.27
C SER A 92 -30.40 14.83 -17.37
N ASN A 93 -30.65 16.12 -17.19
CA ASN A 93 -31.97 16.76 -17.03
C ASN A 93 -31.77 18.28 -17.04
#